data_AF-A0A1F9BXQ0-F1
#
_entry.id   AF-A0A1F9BXQ0-F1
#
_cell.length_a   1.000
_cell.length_b   1.000
_cell.length_c   1.000
_cell.angle_alpha   90.00
_cell.angle_beta   90.00
_cell.angle_gamma   90.00
#
_symmetry.space_group_name_H-M   'P 1'
#
loop_
_entity.id
_entity.type
_entity.pdbx_description
1 polymer ?
#
loop_
_entity_poly.entity_id
_entity_poly.type
_entity_poly.pdbx_seq_one_letter_code
_entity_poly.pdbx_strand_id
1 'polypeptide(L)'
;MDFMKDQLLPYYSIIPISFNIPTVFPQGQVLFCLQNFLHSYIQGISRHLEGGMEQTQKRVDGFRFLPPSLAAWIQIFIRDRKFRGTIPWTPMSKPLSRTTLALVTSAGISLKTDPPFDMEREKRETTWGDRSYRSIPRGTREKEIDVNHLHINTNPIKQDINVILPLTRMTEFEQEKIIGRLAPTSYSFYGFQWESTEFLKEAIAPISRKMKLESVEAVLLTPA
;
A
#
# COMPACT_ATOMS: atom_id res chain seq x y z
N MET A 1 13.80 17.91 15.83
CA MET A 1 12.63 18.05 14.92
C MET A 1 13.01 17.79 13.47
N ASP A 2 14.27 17.96 13.05
CA ASP A 2 14.73 17.60 11.69
C ASP A 2 14.93 16.10 11.42
N PHE A 3 15.10 15.27 12.45
CA PHE A 3 15.39 13.83 12.28
C PHE A 3 14.23 13.02 11.65
N MET A 4 12.98 13.50 11.71
CA MET A 4 11.80 12.79 11.20
C MET A 4 11.50 13.06 9.71
N LYS A 5 12.06 14.12 9.12
CA LYS A 5 11.82 14.48 7.71
C LYS A 5 12.58 13.58 6.74
N ASP A 6 13.81 13.20 7.08
CA ASP A 6 14.68 12.42 6.21
C ASP A 6 14.50 10.89 6.35
N GLN A 7 13.89 10.42 7.44
CA GLN A 7 13.78 8.99 7.70
C GLN A 7 12.47 8.34 7.27
N LEU A 8 11.35 9.05 7.13
CA LEU A 8 10.05 8.40 6.86
C LEU A 8 9.69 8.34 5.38
N LEU A 9 9.95 9.40 4.62
CA LEU A 9 9.65 9.46 3.18
C LEU A 9 10.32 8.37 2.31
N PRO A 10 11.52 7.83 2.62
CA PRO A 10 12.10 6.75 1.82
C PRO A 10 11.37 5.39 1.95
N TYR A 11 10.66 5.15 3.05
CA TYR A 11 9.94 3.89 3.30
C TYR A 11 8.49 3.91 2.81
N TYR A 12 8.04 5.06 2.31
CA TYR A 12 6.67 5.34 1.97
C TYR A 12 6.54 5.53 0.46
N SER A 13 5.81 4.61 -0.19
CA SER A 13 5.57 4.68 -1.63
C SER A 13 4.41 5.62 -1.93
N ILE A 14 4.71 6.80 -2.48
CA ILE A 14 3.69 7.68 -3.05
C ILE A 14 3.40 7.22 -4.47
N ILE A 15 2.20 6.67 -4.67
CA ILE A 15 1.70 6.17 -5.94
C ILE A 15 0.73 7.21 -6.54
N PRO A 16 1.16 7.98 -7.53
CA PRO A 16 0.25 8.76 -8.38
C PRO A 16 -0.89 7.92 -8.94
N ILE A 17 -2.13 8.44 -8.84
CA ILE A 17 -3.32 7.76 -9.36
C ILE A 17 -3.60 8.29 -10.77
N SER A 18 -3.64 7.38 -11.74
CA SER A 18 -4.41 7.61 -12.97
C SER A 18 -5.77 6.96 -12.81
N PHE A 19 -6.85 7.72 -13.04
CA PHE A 19 -8.21 7.15 -13.05
C PHE A 19 -8.55 6.41 -14.36
N ASN A 20 -7.59 6.34 -15.30
CA ASN A 20 -7.69 5.57 -16.55
C ASN A 20 -7.05 4.18 -16.40
N ILE A 21 -7.26 3.49 -15.27
CA ILE A 21 -6.84 2.09 -15.13
C ILE A 21 -7.81 1.24 -15.98
N PRO A 22 -7.35 0.55 -17.03
CA PRO A 22 -8.21 -0.40 -17.73
C PRO A 22 -8.66 -1.45 -16.72
N THR A 23 -9.97 -1.68 -16.66
CA THR A 23 -10.69 -2.57 -15.72
C THR A 23 -10.39 -4.06 -15.89
N VAL A 24 -9.28 -4.42 -16.55
CA VAL A 24 -8.89 -5.78 -16.90
C VAL A 24 -7.43 -5.99 -16.53
N PHE A 25 -7.19 -6.49 -15.32
CA PHE A 25 -5.93 -7.15 -14.99
C PHE A 25 -6.11 -8.66 -15.23
N PRO A 26 -5.26 -9.32 -16.04
CA PRO A 26 -5.23 -10.78 -16.15
C PRO A 26 -5.10 -11.44 -14.77
N GLN A 27 -5.76 -12.60 -14.60
CA GLN A 27 -5.75 -13.40 -13.36
C GLN A 27 -4.35 -13.51 -12.74
N GLY A 28 -4.26 -13.22 -11.43
CA GLY A 28 -3.03 -13.34 -10.63
C GLY A 28 -2.20 -12.05 -10.45
N GLN A 29 -2.63 -10.89 -10.97
CA GLN A 29 -1.79 -9.68 -10.96
C GLN A 29 -1.95 -8.75 -9.75
N VAL A 30 -2.92 -8.95 -8.85
CA VAL A 30 -3.15 -8.01 -7.73
C VAL A 30 -2.09 -8.15 -6.63
N LEU A 31 -1.79 -9.39 -6.22
CA LEU A 31 -0.71 -9.68 -5.27
C LEU A 31 0.67 -9.36 -5.89
N PHE A 32 0.81 -9.64 -7.20
CA PHE A 32 2.03 -9.36 -7.96
C PHE A 32 2.30 -7.86 -8.10
N CYS A 33 1.27 -7.00 -8.21
CA CYS A 33 1.49 -5.57 -8.40
C CYS A 33 2.01 -4.87 -7.13
N LEU A 34 1.57 -5.28 -5.93
CA LEU A 34 2.06 -4.73 -4.66
C LEU A 34 3.46 -5.24 -4.28
N GLN A 35 3.73 -6.54 -4.52
CA GLN A 35 5.01 -7.17 -4.21
C GLN A 35 6.10 -6.82 -5.25
N ASN A 36 5.76 -6.66 -6.53
CA ASN A 36 6.69 -6.16 -7.55
C ASN A 36 6.81 -4.64 -7.58
N PHE A 37 5.92 -3.90 -6.90
CA PHE A 37 6.13 -2.48 -6.65
C PHE A 37 7.39 -2.29 -5.80
N LEU A 38 7.55 -3.06 -4.72
CA LEU A 38 8.79 -3.10 -3.93
C LEU A 38 10.00 -3.56 -4.77
N HIS A 39 9.85 -4.58 -5.61
CA HIS A 39 10.96 -5.10 -6.43
C HIS A 39 11.40 -4.12 -7.54
N SER A 40 10.45 -3.40 -8.17
CA SER A 40 10.72 -2.41 -9.23
C SER A 40 11.17 -1.06 -8.66
N TYR A 41 10.70 -0.68 -7.47
CA TYR A 41 11.12 0.55 -6.77
C TYR A 41 12.60 0.49 -6.39
N ILE A 42 13.10 -0.66 -5.93
CA ILE A 42 14.53 -0.85 -5.65
C ILE A 42 15.37 -0.77 -6.94
N GLN A 43 14.86 -1.24 -8.08
CA GLN A 43 15.54 -1.10 -9.38
C GLN A 43 15.45 0.32 -9.96
N GLY A 44 14.41 1.09 -9.61
CA GLY A 44 14.17 2.46 -10.08
C GLY A 44 15.08 3.49 -9.40
N ILE A 45 15.26 3.39 -8.09
CA ILE A 45 16.14 4.30 -7.31
C ILE A 45 17.60 4.20 -7.78
N SER A 46 18.05 3.01 -8.19
CA SER A 46 19.43 2.82 -8.65
C SER A 46 19.75 3.57 -9.95
N ARG A 47 18.76 4.00 -10.74
CA ARG A 47 18.98 4.69 -12.03
C ARG A 47 19.05 6.21 -11.95
N HIS A 48 18.70 6.82 -10.83
CA HIS A 48 18.66 8.29 -10.71
C HIS A 48 19.84 8.90 -9.94
N LEU A 49 20.81 8.08 -9.51
CA LEU A 49 21.95 8.50 -8.69
C LEU A 49 23.33 8.21 -9.29
N GLU A 50 23.44 8.04 -10.62
CA GLU A 50 24.74 7.75 -11.24
C GLU A 50 25.24 8.88 -12.15
N GLY A 51 25.84 9.87 -11.50
CA GLY A 51 27.09 10.43 -12.02
C GLY A 51 28.22 9.46 -11.66
N GLY A 52 28.63 8.66 -12.65
CA GLY A 52 29.92 7.95 -12.71
C GLY A 52 30.35 7.11 -11.50
N MET A 53 29.84 5.89 -11.37
CA MET A 53 30.56 4.80 -10.69
C MET A 53 30.23 3.45 -11.32
N GLU A 54 31.23 2.58 -11.37
CA GLU A 54 31.22 1.21 -11.90
C GLU A 54 30.01 0.40 -11.39
N GLN A 55 29.14 0.02 -12.33
CA GLN A 55 27.88 -0.71 -12.11
C GLN A 55 28.16 -2.14 -11.60
N THR A 56 28.40 -2.28 -10.29
CA THR A 56 28.24 -3.57 -9.63
C THR A 56 26.75 -3.89 -9.59
N GLN A 57 26.33 -4.92 -10.33
CA GLN A 57 24.94 -5.32 -10.46
C GLN A 57 24.36 -5.70 -9.09
N LYS A 58 23.74 -4.75 -8.38
CA LYS A 58 23.12 -4.99 -7.06
C LYS A 58 21.90 -5.90 -7.26
N ARG A 59 22.08 -7.19 -6.98
CA ARG A 59 21.01 -8.18 -7.05
C ARG A 59 20.09 -8.04 -5.84
N VAL A 60 18.82 -7.70 -6.10
CA VAL A 60 17.77 -7.67 -5.08
C VAL A 60 17.26 -9.09 -4.87
N ASP A 61 17.42 -9.61 -3.66
CA ASP A 61 16.80 -10.87 -3.26
C ASP A 61 15.54 -10.60 -2.44
N GLY A 62 14.37 -10.82 -3.06
CA GLY A 62 13.07 -10.64 -2.43
C GLY A 62 12.73 -11.69 -1.36
N PHE A 63 13.51 -12.76 -1.25
CA PHE A 63 13.28 -13.85 -0.30
C PHE A 63 14.26 -13.83 0.87
N ARG A 64 15.19 -12.87 0.90
CA ARG A 64 16.27 -12.74 1.89
C ARG A 64 15.80 -12.87 3.34
N PHE A 65 14.61 -12.37 3.65
CA PHE A 65 14.05 -12.32 4.99
C PHE A 65 13.02 -13.41 5.30
N LEU A 66 12.80 -14.36 4.37
CA LEU A 66 11.88 -15.47 4.57
C LEU A 66 12.62 -16.71 5.09
N PRO A 67 11.98 -17.52 5.95
CA PRO A 67 12.48 -18.86 6.27
C PRO A 67 12.71 -19.67 4.98
N PRO A 68 13.80 -20.46 4.86
CA PRO A 68 14.15 -21.16 3.62
C PRO A 68 13.03 -22.04 3.06
N SER A 69 12.29 -22.73 3.93
CA SER A 69 11.15 -23.57 3.53
C SER A 69 9.99 -22.75 2.95
N LEU A 70 9.69 -21.60 3.55
CA LEU A 70 8.66 -20.69 3.06
C LEU A 70 9.08 -20.04 1.74
N ALA A 71 10.34 -19.62 1.64
CA ALA A 71 10.90 -19.07 0.40
C ALA A 71 10.78 -20.07 -0.75
N ALA A 72 11.16 -21.33 -0.53
CA ALA A 72 11.06 -22.40 -1.52
C ALA A 72 9.59 -22.67 -1.92
N TRP A 73 8.69 -22.72 -0.93
CA TRP A 73 7.26 -22.92 -1.17
C TRP A 73 6.65 -21.79 -2.01
N ILE A 74 6.91 -20.52 -1.67
CA ILE A 74 6.41 -19.36 -2.44
C ILE A 74 6.97 -19.36 -3.87
N GLN A 75 8.24 -19.71 -4.06
CA GLN A 75 8.87 -19.78 -5.38
C GLN A 75 8.22 -20.81 -6.32
N ILE A 76 7.56 -21.84 -5.80
CA ILE A 76 6.79 -22.79 -6.62
C ILE A 76 5.60 -22.09 -7.31
N PHE A 77 4.99 -21.10 -6.64
CA PHE A 77 3.81 -20.39 -7.15
C PHE A 77 4.15 -19.13 -7.94
N ILE A 78 5.30 -18.51 -7.65
CA ILE A 78 5.79 -17.37 -8.42
C ILE A 78 6.34 -17.91 -9.74
N ARG A 79 5.54 -17.74 -10.79
CA ARG A 79 5.96 -18.07 -12.16
C ARG A 79 7.25 -17.30 -12.46
N ASP A 80 8.34 -18.02 -12.74
CA ASP A 80 9.59 -17.44 -13.25
C ASP A 80 9.40 -16.96 -14.69
N ARG A 81 8.58 -15.92 -14.84
CA ARG A 81 8.37 -15.21 -16.09
C ARG A 81 8.63 -13.75 -15.81
N LYS A 82 9.57 -13.17 -16.55
CA LYS A 82 9.70 -11.72 -16.64
C LYS A 82 8.32 -11.14 -16.94
N PHE A 83 7.88 -10.17 -16.14
CA PHE A 83 6.63 -9.48 -16.36
C PHE A 83 6.58 -8.93 -17.79
N ARG A 84 5.51 -9.24 -18.52
CA ARG A 84 5.25 -8.75 -19.87
C ARG A 84 3.95 -7.95 -19.83
N GLY A 85 4.08 -6.63 -19.90
CA GLY A 85 2.95 -5.71 -19.82
C GLY A 85 3.42 -4.30 -19.53
N THR A 86 2.51 -3.34 -19.66
CA THR A 86 2.75 -1.96 -19.24
C THR A 86 2.61 -1.89 -17.72
N ILE A 87 3.64 -1.41 -17.04
CA ILE A 87 3.53 -1.06 -15.62
C ILE A 87 2.62 0.17 -15.56
N PRO A 88 1.49 0.14 -14.83
CA PRO A 88 0.52 1.24 -14.76
C PRO A 88 1.04 2.39 -13.87
N TRP A 89 2.27 2.83 -14.13
CA TRP A 89 2.90 3.96 -13.44
C TRP A 89 2.53 5.26 -14.15
N THR A 90 1.97 6.19 -13.42
CA THR A 90 1.62 7.52 -13.93
C THR A 90 2.53 8.53 -13.27
N PRO A 91 3.43 9.25 -13.95
CA PRO A 91 4.26 10.24 -13.27
C PRO A 91 3.44 11.32 -12.56
N MET A 92 3.95 11.86 -11.45
CA MET A 92 3.37 13.03 -10.80
C MET A 92 3.34 14.22 -11.76
N SER A 93 2.18 14.85 -11.93
CA SER A 93 2.02 16.01 -12.83
C SER A 93 2.43 17.34 -12.20
N LYS A 94 2.59 17.37 -10.86
CA LYS A 94 2.95 18.57 -10.08
C LYS A 94 3.66 18.20 -8.78
N PRO A 95 4.32 19.17 -8.11
CA PRO A 95 4.98 18.93 -6.83
C PRO A 95 4.02 18.46 -5.73
N LEU A 96 4.55 17.72 -4.74
CA LEU A 96 3.78 17.23 -3.59
C LEU A 96 3.04 18.36 -2.85
N SER A 97 3.69 19.50 -2.67
CA SER A 97 3.14 20.70 -2.03
C SER A 97 1.91 21.31 -2.72
N ARG A 98 1.54 20.80 -3.90
CA ARG A 98 0.32 21.18 -4.63
C ARG A 98 -0.61 20.00 -4.89
N THR A 99 -0.33 18.83 -4.33
CA THR A 99 -1.02 17.56 -4.59
C THR A 99 -1.96 17.19 -3.44
N THR A 100 -3.17 16.72 -3.77
CA THR A 100 -4.06 16.07 -2.80
C THR A 100 -3.69 14.60 -2.64
N LEU A 101 -3.33 14.19 -1.43
CA LEU A 101 -2.96 12.82 -1.09
C LEU A 101 -4.04 12.12 -0.28
N ALA A 102 -4.28 10.84 -0.55
CA ALA A 102 -4.99 9.94 0.37
C ALA A 102 -4.04 8.88 0.92
N LEU A 103 -4.39 8.30 2.07
CA LEU A 103 -3.65 7.17 2.62
C LEU A 103 -4.40 5.88 2.34
N VAL A 104 -3.66 4.83 2.00
CA VAL A 104 -4.20 3.49 1.81
C VAL A 104 -3.31 2.50 2.54
N THR A 105 -3.90 1.63 3.35
CA THR A 105 -3.18 0.57 4.03
C THR A 105 -3.79 -0.81 3.77
N SER A 106 -2.95 -1.83 3.76
CA SER A 106 -3.36 -3.24 3.70
C SER A 106 -3.42 -3.91 5.09
N ALA A 107 -3.37 -3.12 6.17
CA ALA A 107 -3.22 -3.62 7.55
C ALA A 107 -4.51 -4.15 8.21
N GLY A 108 -5.65 -4.15 7.51
CA GLY A 108 -6.90 -4.62 8.10
C GLY A 108 -7.40 -3.76 9.27
N ILE A 109 -7.26 -2.44 9.17
CA ILE A 109 -7.82 -1.46 10.13
C ILE A 109 -9.30 -1.21 9.84
N SER A 110 -10.13 -1.23 10.87
CA SER A 110 -11.56 -0.85 10.82
C SER A 110 -11.87 0.15 11.94
N LEU A 111 -12.88 1.02 11.77
CA LEU A 111 -13.44 1.71 12.94
C LEU A 111 -14.12 0.67 13.84
N LYS A 112 -14.20 0.93 15.13
CA LYS A 112 -14.98 0.09 16.07
C LYS A 112 -16.47 0.04 15.74
N THR A 113 -16.95 1.02 14.99
CA THR A 113 -18.33 1.09 14.48
C THR A 113 -18.54 0.31 13.18
N ASP A 114 -17.45 -0.06 12.50
CA ASP A 114 -17.52 -0.85 11.29
C ASP A 114 -17.61 -2.35 11.63
N PRO A 115 -18.17 -3.18 10.73
CA PRO A 115 -17.95 -4.61 10.79
C PRO A 115 -16.44 -4.92 10.75
N PRO A 116 -15.92 -5.84 11.58
CA PRO A 116 -14.53 -6.26 11.48
C PRO A 116 -14.27 -7.02 10.17
N PHE A 117 -12.99 -7.20 9.81
CA PHE A 117 -12.61 -8.12 8.73
C PHE A 117 -12.81 -9.58 9.17
N ASP A 118 -13.28 -10.44 8.28
CA ASP A 118 -13.65 -11.84 8.60
C ASP A 118 -12.42 -12.76 8.70
N MET A 119 -11.73 -12.71 9.85
CA MET A 119 -10.63 -13.63 10.13
C MET A 119 -11.10 -15.07 10.39
N GLU A 120 -12.37 -15.27 10.76
CA GLU A 120 -12.89 -16.61 11.08
C GLU A 120 -13.07 -17.45 9.83
N ARG A 121 -13.47 -16.83 8.73
CA ARG A 121 -13.51 -17.51 7.44
C ARG A 121 -12.12 -17.85 6.93
N GLU A 122 -11.15 -16.94 7.02
CA GLU A 122 -9.77 -17.25 6.62
C GLU A 122 -9.21 -18.48 7.39
N LYS A 123 -9.50 -18.60 8.70
CA LYS A 123 -9.10 -19.80 9.47
C LYS A 123 -9.67 -21.11 8.91
N ARG A 124 -10.86 -21.06 8.29
CA ARG A 124 -11.51 -22.23 7.66
C ARG A 124 -11.07 -22.41 6.21
N GLU A 125 -10.83 -21.32 5.50
CA GLU A 125 -10.44 -21.24 4.10
C GLU A 125 -9.10 -20.50 4.00
N THR A 126 -7.99 -21.20 4.21
CA THR A 126 -6.65 -20.60 4.40
C THR A 126 -6.06 -19.85 3.20
N THR A 127 -6.74 -19.88 2.06
CA THR A 127 -6.39 -19.12 0.85
C THR A 127 -7.37 -17.98 0.58
N TRP A 128 -8.41 -17.83 1.40
CA TRP A 128 -9.38 -16.76 1.29
C TRP A 128 -9.00 -15.60 2.20
N GLY A 129 -9.17 -14.36 1.72
CA GLY A 129 -9.10 -13.18 2.56
C GLY A 129 -10.25 -12.22 2.29
N ASP A 130 -10.58 -11.41 3.29
CA ASP A 130 -11.71 -10.49 3.24
C ASP A 130 -11.50 -9.44 2.15
N ARG A 131 -12.40 -9.39 1.17
CA ARG A 131 -12.28 -8.55 -0.02
C ARG A 131 -12.85 -7.15 0.16
N SER A 132 -13.43 -6.87 1.33
CA SER A 132 -14.02 -5.59 1.65
C SER A 132 -12.96 -4.56 2.04
N TYR A 133 -13.40 -3.31 2.24
CA TYR A 133 -12.56 -2.21 2.70
C TYR A 133 -13.29 -1.36 3.73
N ARG A 134 -12.56 -0.51 4.43
CA ARG A 134 -13.08 0.47 5.38
C ARG A 134 -12.61 1.87 5.00
N SER A 135 -13.52 2.84 5.17
CA SER A 135 -13.19 4.26 5.07
C SER A 135 -12.80 4.75 6.45
N ILE A 136 -11.62 5.33 6.59
CA ILE A 136 -11.09 5.88 7.83
C ILE A 136 -11.13 7.41 7.72
N PRO A 137 -12.04 8.09 8.43
CA PRO A 137 -12.11 9.54 8.43
C PRO A 137 -10.79 10.18 8.85
N ARG A 138 -10.53 11.36 8.28
CA ARG A 138 -9.44 12.22 8.75
C ARG A 138 -9.61 12.50 10.25
N GLY A 139 -8.54 12.31 11.01
CA GLY A 139 -8.51 12.57 12.45
C GLY A 139 -8.90 11.39 13.34
N THR A 140 -9.24 10.23 12.75
CA THR A 140 -9.40 8.97 13.49
C THR A 140 -8.15 8.68 14.33
N ARG A 141 -8.37 8.28 15.58
CA ARG A 141 -7.32 7.93 16.54
C ARG A 141 -7.31 6.45 16.86
N GLU A 142 -6.23 6.00 17.47
CA GLU A 142 -5.96 4.62 17.89
C GLU A 142 -7.11 4.03 18.72
N LYS A 143 -7.71 4.83 19.59
CA LYS A 143 -8.81 4.40 20.47
C LYS A 143 -10.12 4.08 19.72
N GLU A 144 -10.26 4.53 18.48
CA GLU A 144 -11.47 4.43 17.67
C GLU A 144 -11.42 3.27 16.66
N ILE A 145 -10.27 2.61 16.54
CA ILE A 145 -10.04 1.54 15.58
C ILE A 145 -9.91 0.18 16.24
N ASP A 146 -10.15 -0.85 15.43
CA ASP A 146 -9.66 -2.20 15.63
C ASP A 146 -8.75 -2.59 14.47
N VAL A 147 -7.92 -3.61 14.71
CA VAL A 147 -7.00 -4.17 13.71
C VAL A 147 -7.18 -5.67 13.71
N ASN A 148 -7.72 -6.19 12.60
CA ASN A 148 -8.04 -7.60 12.40
C ASN A 148 -7.20 -8.09 11.24
N HIS A 149 -6.10 -8.79 11.53
CA HIS A 149 -5.15 -9.31 10.55
C HIS A 149 -4.35 -10.49 11.11
N LEU A 150 -4.43 -11.66 10.49
CA LEU A 150 -3.83 -12.90 10.99
C LEU A 150 -2.32 -13.00 10.75
N HIS A 151 -1.78 -12.24 9.79
CA HIS A 151 -0.38 -12.37 9.37
C HIS A 151 0.57 -11.29 9.90
N ILE A 152 0.12 -10.39 10.78
CA ILE A 152 0.95 -9.28 11.31
C ILE A 152 0.80 -9.14 12.82
N ASN A 153 1.81 -8.56 13.46
CA ASN A 153 1.68 -8.09 14.84
C ASN A 153 0.88 -6.80 14.87
N THR A 154 -0.34 -6.85 15.40
CA THR A 154 -1.25 -5.70 15.45
C THR A 154 -0.97 -4.73 16.60
N ASN A 155 -0.13 -5.10 17.57
CA ASN A 155 0.07 -4.30 18.79
C ASN A 155 0.65 -2.91 18.53
N PRO A 156 1.70 -2.72 17.68
CA PRO A 156 2.22 -1.39 17.41
C PRO A 156 1.17 -0.46 16.78
N ILE A 157 0.31 -1.00 15.90
CA ILE A 157 -0.76 -0.24 15.23
C ILE A 157 -1.81 0.23 16.24
N LYS A 158 -2.14 -0.63 17.22
CA LYS A 158 -3.07 -0.29 18.31
C LYS A 158 -2.50 0.72 19.30
N GLN A 159 -1.17 0.80 19.42
CA GLN A 159 -0.48 1.77 20.28
C GLN A 159 -0.32 3.13 19.60
N ASP A 160 0.03 3.14 18.31
CA ASP A 160 0.16 4.33 17.47
C ASP A 160 -0.25 3.99 16.04
N ILE A 161 -1.36 4.57 15.58
CA ILE A 161 -1.89 4.30 14.24
C ILE A 161 -0.91 4.81 13.18
N ASN A 162 -0.08 5.79 13.51
CA ASN A 162 0.83 6.42 12.56
C ASN A 162 1.99 5.53 12.13
N VAL A 163 2.22 4.41 12.81
CA VAL A 163 3.19 3.38 12.39
C VAL A 163 2.81 2.79 11.02
N ILE A 164 1.52 2.73 10.70
CA ILE A 164 1.04 2.13 9.45
C ILE A 164 0.08 3.03 8.67
N LEU A 165 -0.70 3.89 9.32
CA LEU A 165 -1.61 4.83 8.68
C LEU A 165 -1.35 6.23 9.27
N PRO A 166 -0.36 6.97 8.75
CA PRO A 166 0.19 8.20 9.34
C PRO A 166 -0.74 9.43 9.26
N LEU A 167 -1.98 9.33 9.75
CA LEU A 167 -3.00 10.38 9.68
C LEU A 167 -2.53 11.69 10.32
N THR A 168 -1.92 11.63 11.51
CA THR A 168 -1.44 12.79 12.24
C THR A 168 -0.23 13.39 11.52
N ARG A 169 0.73 12.56 11.08
CA ARG A 169 1.94 13.03 10.39
C ARG A 169 1.63 13.67 9.05
N MET A 170 0.65 13.14 8.33
CA MET A 170 0.22 13.70 7.05
C MET A 170 -0.58 15.00 7.24
N THR A 171 -1.26 15.17 8.37
CA THR A 171 -1.85 16.45 8.77
C THR A 171 -0.76 17.48 9.09
N GLU A 172 0.30 17.10 9.81
CA GLU A 172 1.47 17.96 10.06
C GLU A 172 2.13 18.38 8.74
N PHE A 173 2.33 17.45 7.79
CA PHE A 173 2.91 17.75 6.48
C PHE A 173 2.06 18.68 5.62
N GLU A 174 0.73 18.63 5.73
CA GLU A 174 -0.16 19.61 5.09
C GLU A 174 0.04 21.00 5.70
N GLN A 175 0.10 21.10 7.03
CA GLN A 175 0.33 22.37 7.74
C GLN A 175 1.70 22.98 7.39
N GLU A 176 2.72 22.15 7.26
CA GLU A 176 4.07 22.55 6.84
C GLU A 176 4.21 22.79 5.32
N LYS A 177 3.13 22.61 4.55
CA LYS A 177 3.10 22.77 3.08
C LYS A 177 4.06 21.83 2.33
N ILE A 178 4.44 20.70 2.95
CA ILE A 178 5.19 19.62 2.29
C ILE A 178 4.27 18.93 1.27
N ILE A 179 2.99 18.76 1.63
CA ILE A 179 1.94 18.27 0.74
C ILE A 179 0.88 19.36 0.52
N GLY A 180 0.15 19.28 -0.60
CA GLY A 180 -0.87 20.29 -0.92
C GLY A 180 -2.12 20.13 -0.08
N ARG A 181 -2.63 18.90 0.02
CA ARG A 181 -3.82 18.58 0.84
C ARG A 181 -3.81 17.13 1.27
N LEU A 182 -4.26 16.86 2.49
CA LEU A 182 -4.66 15.51 2.92
C LEU A 182 -6.16 15.31 2.68
N ALA A 183 -6.51 14.26 1.95
CA ALA A 183 -7.88 13.86 1.67
C ALA A 183 -8.69 13.66 2.97
N PRO A 184 -10.01 13.91 2.94
CA PRO A 184 -10.86 13.74 4.13
C PRO A 184 -11.03 12.26 4.53
N THR A 185 -10.76 11.32 3.61
CA THR A 185 -10.90 9.88 3.83
C THR A 185 -9.58 9.18 3.50
N SER A 186 -9.15 8.31 4.39
CA SER A 186 -8.15 7.27 4.15
C SER A 186 -8.82 5.91 4.02
N TYR A 187 -8.13 4.92 3.47
CA TYR A 187 -8.73 3.62 3.18
C TYR A 187 -7.90 2.48 3.74
N SER A 188 -8.58 1.46 4.23
CA SER A 188 -7.96 0.26 4.76
C SER A 188 -8.62 -0.97 4.17
N PHE A 189 -7.84 -1.96 3.78
CA PHE A 189 -8.33 -3.26 3.34
C PHE A 189 -7.48 -4.38 3.93
N TYR A 190 -7.93 -5.62 3.76
CA TYR A 190 -7.21 -6.81 4.22
C TYR A 190 -6.16 -7.24 3.20
N GLY A 191 -4.87 -7.24 3.58
CA GLY A 191 -3.75 -7.41 2.65
C GLY A 191 -3.60 -8.82 2.06
N PHE A 192 -4.15 -9.84 2.71
CA PHE A 192 -4.09 -11.21 2.20
C PHE A 192 -5.16 -11.44 1.13
N GLN A 193 -4.79 -11.25 -0.14
CA GLN A 193 -5.67 -11.46 -1.29
C GLN A 193 -5.06 -12.48 -2.26
N TRP A 194 -5.36 -13.76 -2.07
CA TRP A 194 -4.91 -14.82 -2.97
C TRP A 194 -5.78 -14.86 -4.23
N GLU A 195 -5.19 -14.59 -5.40
CA GLU A 195 -5.82 -14.69 -6.74
C GLU A 195 -7.24 -14.10 -6.86
N SER A 196 -7.54 -13.03 -6.12
CA SER A 196 -8.88 -12.45 -6.04
C SER A 196 -9.07 -11.31 -7.05
N THR A 197 -9.78 -11.57 -8.16
CA THR A 197 -10.21 -10.50 -9.08
C THR A 197 -11.37 -9.68 -8.51
N GLU A 198 -12.11 -10.29 -7.61
CA GLU A 198 -13.28 -9.77 -6.92
C GLU A 198 -12.89 -8.62 -5.99
N PHE A 199 -11.73 -8.70 -5.35
CA PHE A 199 -11.14 -7.60 -4.58
C PHE A 199 -11.02 -6.30 -5.39
N LEU A 200 -10.71 -6.39 -6.70
CA LEU A 200 -10.67 -5.20 -7.56
C LEU A 200 -12.04 -4.54 -7.69
N LYS A 201 -13.10 -5.34 -7.75
CA LYS A 201 -14.48 -4.86 -7.88
C LYS A 201 -15.06 -4.39 -6.55
N GLU A 202 -14.77 -5.10 -5.47
CA GLU A 202 -15.37 -4.93 -4.14
C GLU A 202 -14.66 -3.86 -3.29
N ALA A 203 -13.34 -3.73 -3.42
CA ALA A 203 -12.56 -2.72 -2.69
C ALA A 203 -12.02 -1.63 -3.61
N ILE A 204 -11.18 -2.00 -4.59
CA ILE A 204 -10.38 -1.01 -5.33
C ILE A 204 -11.26 -0.07 -6.16
N ALA A 205 -12.21 -0.58 -6.94
CA ALA A 205 -13.05 0.25 -7.80
C ALA A 205 -13.92 1.26 -6.99
N PRO A 206 -14.59 0.88 -5.89
CA PRO A 206 -15.26 1.82 -5.00
C PRO A 206 -14.32 2.87 -4.39
N ILE A 207 -13.15 2.46 -3.90
CA ILE A 207 -12.13 3.36 -3.34
C ILE A 207 -11.71 4.39 -4.39
N SER A 208 -11.37 3.95 -5.61
CA SER A 208 -10.97 4.84 -6.71
C SER A 208 -12.07 5.84 -7.09
N ARG A 209 -13.34 5.42 -7.11
CA ARG A 209 -14.47 6.34 -7.36
C ARG A 209 -14.56 7.42 -6.29
N LYS A 210 -14.42 7.05 -5.02
CA LYS A 210 -14.50 8.00 -3.90
C LYS A 210 -13.30 8.96 -3.88
N MET A 211 -12.10 8.44 -4.11
CA MET A 211 -10.88 9.25 -4.29
C MET A 211 -11.03 10.28 -5.41
N LYS A 212 -11.66 9.90 -6.54
CA LYS A 212 -11.94 10.84 -7.63
C LYS A 212 -12.87 11.97 -7.20
N LEU A 213 -13.91 11.67 -6.43
CA LEU A 213 -14.83 12.68 -5.87
C LEU A 213 -14.13 13.61 -4.86
N GLU A 214 -13.13 13.08 -4.15
CA GLU A 214 -12.35 13.83 -3.16
C GLU A 214 -11.18 14.63 -3.78
N SER A 215 -11.04 14.60 -5.11
CA SER A 215 -9.95 15.19 -5.89
C SER A 215 -8.57 14.68 -5.48
N VAL A 216 -8.47 13.41 -5.10
CA VAL A 216 -7.20 12.73 -4.78
C VAL A 216 -6.40 12.51 -6.07
N GLU A 217 -5.12 12.81 -6.01
CA GLU A 217 -4.22 12.77 -7.17
C GLU A 217 -3.08 11.76 -6.98
N ALA A 218 -2.73 11.47 -5.74
CA ALA A 218 -1.79 10.41 -5.41
C ALA A 218 -2.16 9.77 -4.07
N VAL A 219 -1.67 8.55 -3.86
CA VAL A 219 -1.88 7.77 -2.64
C VAL A 219 -0.55 7.50 -1.99
N LEU A 220 -0.47 7.67 -0.68
CA LEU A 220 0.55 7.01 0.11
C LEU A 220 0.04 5.61 0.46
N LEU A 221 0.68 4.60 -0.10
CA LEU A 221 0.37 3.20 0.18
C LEU A 221 1.30 2.64 1.26
N THR A 222 0.72 2.06 2.30
CA THR A 222 1.43 1.44 3.42
C THR A 222 1.09 -0.05 3.52
N PRO A 223 1.95 -0.93 2.99
CA PRO A 223 1.76 -2.36 3.11
C PRO A 223 2.03 -2.82 4.55
N ALA A 224 1.30 -3.86 4.97
CA ALA A 224 1.46 -4.51 6.28
C ALA A 224 2.13 -5.88 6.16
#